data_AF-N0BM22-F1
#
_entry.id   AF-N0BM22-F1
#
_cell.length_a   1.000
_cell.length_b   1.000
_cell.length_c   1.000
_cell.angle_alpha   90.00
_cell.angle_beta   90.00
_cell.angle_gamma   90.00
#
_symmetry.space_group_name_H-M   'P 1'
#
loop_
_entity.id
_entity.type
_entity.pdbx_description
1 polymer ?
#
loop_
_entity_poly.entity_id
_entity_poly.type
_entity_poly.pdbx_seq_one_letter_code
_entity_poly.pdbx_strand_id
1 'polypeptide(L)'
;MQLNMAAMLEIITLVKIILAMIFLLYACVLDLRYRIVPNRLWKYMVAVLTPILVLEFVTAKYSLSTIIFSVMQFVMMFVFSYLLYSLGTYGGADAKAFIVMAYIFPVYPAVMGLPLLNKGFGIFAFSVLSNSVIVSPALLIITFIRNLRREGLRDLKGNFLYYFVGKRVKANSIPEFHSVLEFVDDSGKIVRVRRGIEVDEKVRKKLMKAYDEGIIDRVWVTPNLPFLLFITAGFIISVVIGDILYLILSLILH
;
A
#
# COMPACT_ATOMS: atom_id res chain seq x y z
N MET A 1 0.67 -34.49 -23.70
CA MET A 1 1.25 -34.43 -22.34
C MET A 1 1.75 -33.02 -21.98
N GLN A 2 2.56 -32.35 -22.81
CA GLN A 2 3.04 -30.98 -22.54
C GLN A 2 1.92 -29.92 -22.48
N LEU A 3 0.91 -29.99 -23.37
CA LEU A 3 -0.22 -29.05 -23.39
C LEU A 3 -1.02 -29.08 -22.07
N ASN A 4 -1.22 -30.25 -21.49
CA ASN A 4 -1.92 -30.41 -20.20
C ASN A 4 -1.13 -29.85 -19.03
N MET A 5 0.21 -29.92 -19.08
CA MET A 5 1.08 -29.43 -18.00
C MET A 5 1.16 -27.90 -17.98
N ALA A 6 1.21 -27.27 -19.16
CA ALA A 6 1.15 -25.81 -19.28
C ALA A 6 -0.20 -25.26 -18.79
N ALA A 7 -1.32 -25.84 -19.25
CA ALA A 7 -2.65 -25.44 -18.78
C ALA A 7 -2.82 -25.63 -17.27
N MET A 8 -2.27 -26.70 -16.70
CA MET A 8 -2.29 -26.92 -15.26
C MET A 8 -1.49 -25.85 -14.51
N LEU A 9 -0.32 -25.45 -15.02
CA LEU A 9 0.50 -24.40 -14.41
C LEU A 9 -0.19 -23.02 -14.46
N GLU A 10 -0.90 -22.72 -15.56
CA GLU A 10 -1.72 -21.51 -15.64
C GLU A 10 -2.82 -21.50 -14.58
N ILE A 11 -3.53 -22.62 -14.40
CA ILE A 11 -4.58 -22.74 -13.37
C ILE A 11 -3.98 -22.58 -11.97
N ILE A 12 -2.86 -23.26 -11.68
CA ILE A 12 -2.16 -23.15 -10.40
C ILE A 12 -1.78 -21.69 -10.12
N THR A 13 -1.18 -21.02 -11.10
CA THR A 13 -0.74 -19.63 -10.99
C THR A 13 -1.94 -18.70 -10.79
N LEU A 14 -3.03 -18.90 -11.54
CA LEU A 14 -4.26 -18.12 -11.42
C LEU A 14 -4.85 -18.23 -10.01
N VAL A 15 -5.00 -19.46 -9.51
CA VAL A 15 -5.56 -19.72 -8.17
C VAL A 15 -4.66 -19.08 -7.11
N LYS A 16 -3.34 -19.20 -7.24
CA LYS A 16 -2.37 -18.58 -6.34
C LYS A 16 -2.51 -17.05 -6.31
N ILE A 17 -2.64 -16.40 -7.48
CA ILE A 17 -2.87 -14.95 -7.60
C ILE A 17 -4.18 -14.54 -6.95
N ILE A 18 -5.30 -15.22 -7.26
CA ILE A 18 -6.63 -14.88 -6.76
C ILE A 18 -6.67 -15.00 -5.23
N LEU A 19 -6.15 -16.09 -4.67
CA LEU A 19 -6.11 -16.28 -3.22
C LEU A 19 -5.23 -15.23 -2.54
N ALA A 20 -4.04 -14.95 -3.08
CA ALA A 20 -3.19 -13.88 -2.57
C ALA A 20 -3.89 -12.52 -2.61
N MET A 21 -4.61 -12.22 -3.70
CA MET A 21 -5.40 -10.99 -3.84
C MET A 21 -6.49 -10.88 -2.76
N ILE A 22 -7.21 -11.96 -2.48
CA ILE A 22 -8.24 -12.00 -1.42
C ILE A 22 -7.61 -11.71 -0.05
N PHE A 23 -6.48 -12.34 0.28
CA PHE A 23 -5.76 -12.09 1.53
C PHE A 23 -5.29 -10.63 1.64
N LEU A 24 -4.72 -10.07 0.57
CA LEU A 24 -4.25 -8.68 0.55
C LEU A 24 -5.41 -7.67 0.66
N LEU A 25 -6.51 -7.88 -0.06
CA LEU A 25 -7.71 -7.04 0.03
C LEU A 25 -8.29 -7.08 1.45
N TYR A 26 -8.38 -8.27 2.05
CA TYR A 26 -8.87 -8.39 3.42
C TYR A 26 -7.92 -7.72 4.42
N ALA A 27 -6.60 -7.89 4.26
CA ALA A 27 -5.61 -7.21 5.08
C ALA A 27 -5.73 -5.68 4.93
N CYS A 28 -5.93 -5.16 3.71
CA CYS A 28 -6.16 -3.76 3.42
C CYS A 28 -7.43 -3.23 4.11
N VAL A 29 -8.53 -3.98 4.08
CA VAL A 29 -9.78 -3.62 4.78
C VAL A 29 -9.56 -3.54 6.29
N LEU A 30 -8.87 -4.52 6.87
CA LEU A 30 -8.56 -4.52 8.31
C LEU A 30 -7.67 -3.34 8.69
N ASP A 31 -6.67 -3.01 7.86
CA ASP A 31 -5.76 -1.92 8.13
C ASP A 31 -6.42 -0.54 7.96
N LEU A 32 -7.32 -0.39 6.99
CA LEU A 32 -8.11 0.83 6.79
C LEU A 32 -9.12 1.06 7.92
N ARG A 33 -9.76 -0.01 8.43
CA ARG A 33 -10.82 0.10 9.45
C ARG A 33 -10.30 0.09 10.88
N TYR A 34 -9.28 -0.72 11.17
CA TYR A 34 -8.84 -0.99 12.55
C TYR A 34 -7.36 -0.67 12.81
N ARG A 35 -6.58 -0.28 11.79
CA ARG A 35 -5.13 0.02 11.90
C ARG A 35 -4.25 -1.13 12.38
N ILE A 36 -4.79 -2.34 12.40
CA ILE A 36 -4.11 -3.51 12.92
C ILE A 36 -4.44 -4.68 12.03
N VAL A 37 -3.39 -5.30 11.47
CA VAL A 37 -3.49 -6.57 10.75
C VAL A 37 -3.02 -7.70 11.66
N PRO A 38 -3.90 -8.65 12.04
CA PRO A 38 -3.55 -9.70 12.99
C PRO A 38 -2.51 -10.67 12.41
N ASN A 39 -1.54 -11.08 13.23
CA ASN A 39 -0.49 -12.03 12.81
C ASN A 39 -1.02 -13.36 12.26
N ARG A 40 -2.22 -13.77 12.71
CA ARG A 40 -2.88 -14.99 12.24
C ARG A 40 -3.20 -14.92 10.75
N LEU A 41 -3.52 -13.75 10.21
CA LEU A 41 -3.82 -13.59 8.78
C LEU A 41 -2.65 -14.01 7.90
N TRP A 42 -1.44 -13.55 8.22
CA TRP A 42 -0.22 -13.92 7.51
C TRP A 42 0.08 -15.41 7.61
N LYS A 43 -0.14 -16.01 8.78
CA LYS A 43 0.01 -17.46 8.98
C LYS A 43 -0.99 -18.25 8.14
N TYR A 44 -2.25 -17.81 8.06
CA TYR A 44 -3.26 -18.44 7.21
C TYR A 44 -2.93 -18.30 5.73
N MET A 45 -2.47 -17.12 5.30
CA MET A 45 -2.02 -16.91 3.92
C MET A 45 -0.91 -17.89 3.54
N VAL A 46 0.12 -18.02 4.38
CA VAL A 46 1.19 -19.01 4.18
C VAL A 46 0.65 -20.43 4.18
N ALA A 47 -0.13 -20.83 5.18
CA ALA A 47 -0.66 -22.19 5.29
C ALA A 47 -1.51 -22.60 4.08
N VAL A 48 -2.30 -21.69 3.51
CA VAL A 48 -3.15 -21.95 2.35
C VAL A 48 -2.35 -21.96 1.04
N LEU A 49 -1.39 -21.04 0.87
CA LEU A 49 -0.69 -20.87 -0.40
C LEU A 49 0.57 -21.74 -0.53
N THR A 50 1.19 -22.20 0.57
CA THR A 50 2.35 -23.10 0.52
C THR A 50 2.07 -24.41 -0.23
N PRO A 51 0.96 -25.13 0.00
CA PRO A 51 0.66 -26.35 -0.77
C PRO A 51 0.57 -26.09 -2.28
N ILE A 52 0.00 -24.95 -2.67
CA ILE A 52 -0.12 -24.53 -4.07
C ILE A 52 1.25 -24.20 -4.65
N LEU A 53 2.11 -23.51 -3.89
CA LEU A 53 3.49 -23.25 -4.26
C LEU A 53 4.30 -24.54 -4.46
N VAL A 54 4.15 -25.52 -3.58
CA VAL A 54 4.80 -26.83 -3.71
C VAL A 54 4.33 -27.53 -4.99
N LEU A 55 3.02 -27.52 -5.25
CA LEU A 55 2.45 -28.08 -6.47
C LEU A 55 3.01 -27.40 -7.73
N GLU A 56 3.13 -26.07 -7.73
CA GLU A 56 3.77 -25.31 -8.82
C GLU A 56 5.21 -25.76 -9.06
N PHE A 57 6.04 -25.86 -8.01
CA PHE A 57 7.45 -26.24 -8.17
C PHE A 57 7.63 -27.68 -8.67
N VAL A 58 6.80 -28.62 -8.19
CA VAL A 58 6.81 -30.01 -8.65
C VAL A 58 6.39 -30.13 -10.11
N THR A 59 5.43 -29.31 -10.55
CA THR A 59 4.86 -29.37 -11.90
C THR A 59 5.69 -28.61 -12.92
N ALA A 60 6.21 -27.43 -12.55
CA ALA A 60 7.03 -26.60 -13.42
C ALA A 60 8.45 -27.16 -13.64
N LYS A 61 8.97 -27.97 -12.70
CA LYS A 61 10.33 -28.55 -12.75
C LYS A 61 11.39 -27.50 -13.06
N TYR A 62 11.42 -26.44 -12.26
CA TYR A 62 12.37 -25.34 -12.43
C TYR A 62 13.82 -25.81 -12.42
N SER A 63 14.66 -25.15 -13.22
CA SER A 63 16.10 -25.42 -13.24
C SER A 63 16.74 -25.03 -11.90
N LEU A 64 17.92 -25.61 -11.61
CA LEU A 64 18.67 -25.26 -10.40
C LEU A 64 18.97 -23.76 -10.31
N SER A 65 19.26 -23.10 -11.44
CA SER A 65 19.49 -21.65 -11.48
C SER A 65 18.27 -20.84 -11.07
N THR A 66 17.07 -21.24 -11.52
CA THR A 66 15.82 -20.58 -11.09
C THR A 66 15.56 -20.78 -9.60
N ILE A 67 15.80 -21.99 -9.08
CA ILE A 67 15.65 -22.26 -7.64
C ILE A 67 16.61 -21.42 -6.81
N ILE A 68 17.89 -21.35 -7.21
CA ILE A 68 18.89 -20.50 -6.53
C ILE A 68 18.46 -19.05 -6.55
N PHE A 69 18.04 -18.54 -7.72
CA PHE A 69 17.55 -17.18 -7.86
C PHE A 69 16.34 -16.91 -6.95
N SER A 70 15.38 -17.84 -6.90
CA SER A 70 14.20 -17.78 -6.03
C SER A 70 14.53 -17.69 -4.55
N VAL A 71 15.53 -18.44 -4.09
CA VAL A 71 16.01 -18.37 -2.70
C VAL A 71 16.72 -17.04 -2.45
N MET A 72 17.62 -16.63 -3.34
CA MET A 72 18.35 -15.36 -3.22
C MET A 72 17.42 -14.15 -3.15
N GLN A 73 16.43 -14.08 -4.04
CA GLN A 73 15.46 -12.97 -4.04
C GLN A 73 14.52 -13.00 -2.83
N PHE A 74 14.16 -14.17 -2.31
CA PHE A 74 13.46 -14.26 -1.02
C PHE A 74 14.32 -13.69 0.13
N VAL A 75 15.58 -14.10 0.24
CA VAL A 75 16.50 -13.60 1.28
C VAL A 75 16.69 -12.09 1.15
N MET A 76 16.91 -11.60 -0.07
CA MET A 76 17.02 -10.17 -0.35
C MET A 76 15.77 -9.42 0.13
N MET A 77 14.57 -9.86 -0.26
CA MET A 77 13.32 -9.21 0.12
C MET A 77 13.05 -9.31 1.62
N PHE A 78 13.42 -10.41 2.26
CA PHE A 78 13.33 -10.57 3.70
C PHE A 78 14.22 -9.55 4.43
N VAL A 79 15.51 -9.50 4.08
CA VAL A 79 16.47 -8.57 4.69
C VAL A 79 16.06 -7.13 4.43
N PHE A 80 15.69 -6.79 3.20
CA PHE A 80 15.27 -5.44 2.83
C PHE A 80 14.00 -5.02 3.59
N SER A 81 13.00 -5.89 3.64
CA SER A 81 11.75 -5.62 4.36
C SER A 81 11.97 -5.50 5.88
N TYR A 82 12.86 -6.32 6.44
CA TYR A 82 13.22 -6.24 7.85
C TYR A 82 13.97 -4.94 8.16
N LEU A 83 14.90 -4.53 7.29
CA LEU A 83 15.63 -3.27 7.42
C LEU A 83 14.68 -2.07 7.43
N LEU A 84 13.72 -2.01 6.51
CA LEU A 84 12.72 -0.93 6.48
C LEU A 84 11.86 -0.88 7.74
N TYR A 85 11.52 -2.03 8.30
CA TYR A 85 10.82 -2.14 9.58
C TYR A 85 11.70 -1.65 10.75
N SER A 86 12.96 -2.09 10.82
CA SER A 86 13.91 -1.67 11.87
C SER A 86 14.23 -0.18 11.84
N LEU A 87 14.23 0.43 10.65
CA LEU A 87 14.39 1.89 10.48
C LEU A 87 13.11 2.68 10.81
N GLY A 88 12.00 2.01 11.14
CA GLY A 88 10.71 2.64 11.45
C GLY A 88 10.00 3.26 10.24
N THR A 89 10.48 2.99 9.03
CA THR A 89 9.85 3.48 7.79
C THR A 89 8.59 2.70 7.45
N TYR A 90 8.58 1.39 7.71
CA TYR A 90 7.46 0.49 7.44
C TYR A 90 6.81 0.00 8.72
N GLY A 91 5.49 -0.15 8.67
CA GLY A 91 4.75 -0.83 9.73
C GLY A 91 5.03 -2.34 9.73
N GLY A 92 4.79 -2.99 10.87
CA GLY A 92 4.97 -4.44 10.97
C GLY A 92 4.05 -5.24 10.06
N ALA A 93 2.92 -4.68 9.62
CA ALA A 93 2.03 -5.29 8.63
C ALA A 93 2.61 -5.22 7.22
N ASP A 94 3.13 -4.05 6.81
CA ASP A 94 3.75 -3.84 5.50
C ASP A 94 4.95 -4.77 5.30
N ALA A 95 5.79 -4.89 6.33
CA ALA A 95 6.96 -5.75 6.25
C ALA A 95 6.57 -7.24 6.10
N LYS A 96 5.57 -7.69 6.85
CA LYS A 96 5.05 -9.06 6.71
C LYS A 96 4.44 -9.31 5.34
N ALA A 97 3.78 -8.30 4.75
CA ALA A 97 3.21 -8.40 3.41
C ALA A 97 4.29 -8.73 2.39
N PHE A 98 5.40 -7.99 2.38
CA PHE A 98 6.50 -8.23 1.43
C PHE A 98 7.23 -9.54 1.68
N ILE A 99 7.47 -9.92 2.94
CA ILE A 99 8.09 -11.20 3.29
C ILE A 99 7.23 -12.38 2.81
N VAL A 100 5.94 -12.38 3.14
CA VAL A 100 5.02 -13.44 2.73
C VAL A 100 4.86 -13.47 1.22
N MET A 101 4.81 -12.30 0.58
CA MET A 101 4.72 -12.21 -0.88
C MET A 101 5.96 -12.78 -1.58
N ALA A 102 7.16 -12.44 -1.12
CA ALA A 102 8.41 -12.97 -1.66
C ALA A 102 8.52 -14.49 -1.47
N TYR A 103 7.95 -15.01 -0.38
CA TYR A 103 7.87 -16.44 -0.13
C TYR A 103 6.88 -17.16 -1.05
N ILE A 104 5.66 -16.62 -1.23
CA ILE A 104 4.60 -17.25 -2.04
C ILE A 104 4.83 -17.09 -3.56
N PHE A 105 5.49 -16.02 -3.97
CA PHE A 105 5.82 -15.73 -5.36
C PHE A 105 7.34 -15.67 -5.56
N PRO A 106 8.04 -16.81 -5.44
CA PRO A 106 9.48 -16.84 -5.58
C PRO A 106 9.95 -16.75 -7.05
N VAL A 107 9.00 -16.89 -7.99
CA VAL A 107 9.17 -16.69 -9.43
C VAL A 107 8.05 -15.75 -9.87
N TYR A 108 8.36 -14.88 -10.83
CA TYR A 108 7.38 -13.93 -11.35
C TYR A 108 6.16 -14.66 -11.92
N PRO A 109 4.95 -14.47 -11.34
CA PRO A 109 3.77 -15.17 -11.79
C PRO A 109 3.38 -14.70 -13.20
N ALA A 110 3.07 -15.64 -14.08
CA ALA A 110 2.59 -15.34 -15.43
C ALA A 110 1.42 -16.27 -15.77
N VAL A 111 0.34 -15.68 -16.27
CA VAL A 111 -0.92 -16.40 -16.51
C VAL A 111 -1.71 -15.72 -17.62
N MET A 112 -2.26 -16.48 -18.56
CA MET A 112 -3.18 -15.94 -19.60
C MET A 112 -2.62 -14.73 -20.37
N GLY A 113 -1.30 -14.72 -20.65
CA GLY A 113 -0.63 -13.59 -21.31
C GLY A 113 -0.31 -12.39 -20.42
N LEU A 114 -0.52 -12.49 -19.10
CA LEU A 114 -0.11 -11.49 -18.12
C LEU A 114 1.25 -11.85 -17.47
N PRO A 115 2.07 -10.86 -17.06
CA PRO A 115 1.88 -9.42 -17.23
C PRO A 115 2.00 -8.97 -18.70
N LEU A 116 1.29 -7.91 -19.07
CA LEU A 116 1.16 -7.43 -20.46
C LEU A 116 2.47 -6.86 -21.04
N LEU A 117 3.29 -6.17 -20.23
CA LEU A 117 4.44 -5.43 -20.74
C LEU A 117 5.77 -6.15 -20.46
N ASN A 118 6.05 -6.49 -19.21
CA ASN A 118 7.35 -7.05 -18.81
C ASN A 118 7.26 -7.78 -17.46
N LYS A 119 8.30 -8.54 -17.12
CA LYS A 119 8.48 -9.18 -15.79
C LYS A 119 9.56 -8.49 -14.95
N GLY A 120 9.98 -7.29 -15.34
CA GLY A 120 11.06 -6.52 -14.72
C GLY A 120 12.34 -7.32 -14.57
N PHE A 121 12.93 -7.23 -13.37
CA PHE A 121 14.11 -8.02 -12.97
C PHE A 121 13.79 -9.47 -12.57
N GLY A 122 12.55 -9.93 -12.76
CA GLY A 122 12.10 -11.27 -12.36
C GLY A 122 11.77 -11.43 -10.87
N ILE A 123 11.90 -10.36 -10.08
CA ILE A 123 11.64 -10.35 -8.63
C ILE A 123 10.26 -9.76 -8.37
N PHE A 124 9.24 -10.60 -8.26
CA PHE A 124 7.85 -10.14 -8.19
C PHE A 124 7.57 -9.23 -6.98
N ALA A 125 8.02 -9.61 -5.78
CA ALA A 125 7.78 -8.81 -4.59
C ALA A 125 8.46 -7.43 -4.66
N PHE A 126 9.58 -7.32 -5.38
CA PHE A 126 10.24 -6.03 -5.65
C PHE A 126 9.44 -5.20 -6.64
N SER A 127 8.90 -5.80 -7.71
CA SER A 127 8.01 -5.09 -8.64
C SER A 127 6.74 -4.61 -7.94
N VAL A 128 6.17 -5.39 -7.03
CA VAL A 128 5.04 -4.93 -6.20
C VAL A 128 5.45 -3.74 -5.35
N LEU A 129 6.59 -3.82 -4.66
CA LEU A 129 7.14 -2.71 -3.89
C LEU A 129 7.32 -1.44 -4.73
N SER A 130 8.01 -1.54 -5.86
CA SER A 130 8.30 -0.40 -6.74
C SER A 130 7.00 0.22 -7.28
N ASN A 131 6.08 -0.60 -7.78
CA ASN A 131 4.77 -0.16 -8.26
C ASN A 131 3.95 0.51 -7.13
N SER A 132 4.02 0.01 -5.90
CA SER A 132 3.33 0.61 -4.75
C SER A 132 3.84 2.01 -4.45
N VAL A 133 5.16 2.19 -4.48
CA VAL A 133 5.79 3.50 -4.26
C VAL A 133 5.42 4.46 -5.38
N ILE A 134 5.48 4.02 -6.64
CA ILE A 134 5.13 4.83 -7.82
C ILE A 134 3.66 5.26 -7.80
N VAL A 135 2.75 4.41 -7.33
CA VAL A 135 1.31 4.73 -7.26
C VAL A 135 0.96 5.62 -6.06
N SER A 136 1.73 5.59 -4.98
CA SER A 136 1.40 6.33 -3.76
C SER A 136 1.13 7.84 -3.95
N PRO A 137 1.85 8.59 -4.82
CA PRO A 137 1.55 10.00 -5.09
C PRO A 137 0.22 10.21 -5.83
N ALA A 138 -0.32 9.20 -6.52
CA ALA A 138 -1.60 9.32 -7.22
C ALA A 138 -2.74 9.69 -6.27
N LEU A 139 -2.66 9.24 -5.01
CA LEU A 139 -3.64 9.63 -4.00
C LEU A 139 -3.61 11.12 -3.68
N LEU A 140 -2.43 11.74 -3.68
CA LEU A 140 -2.27 13.19 -3.49
C LEU A 140 -2.93 13.97 -4.63
N ILE A 141 -2.88 13.43 -5.85
CA ILE A 141 -3.55 14.02 -7.01
C ILE A 141 -5.08 13.89 -6.86
N ILE A 142 -5.56 12.72 -6.44
CA ILE A 142 -7.01 12.48 -6.23
C ILE A 142 -7.56 13.40 -5.14
N THR A 143 -6.88 13.52 -4.00
CA THR A 143 -7.27 14.42 -2.90
C THR A 143 -7.23 15.87 -3.35
N PHE A 144 -6.20 16.28 -4.10
CA PHE A 144 -6.08 17.62 -4.67
C PHE A 144 -7.26 17.97 -5.56
N ILE A 145 -7.58 17.14 -6.55
CA ILE A 145 -8.71 17.36 -7.47
C ILE A 145 -10.02 17.43 -6.68
N ARG A 146 -10.22 16.54 -5.71
CA ARG A 146 -11.42 16.52 -4.85
C ARG A 146 -11.54 17.80 -4.01
N ASN A 147 -10.44 18.27 -3.41
CA ASN A 147 -10.43 19.48 -2.60
C ASN A 147 -10.62 20.72 -3.46
N LEU A 148 -10.04 20.75 -4.67
CA LEU A 148 -10.24 21.83 -5.63
C LEU A 148 -11.71 21.97 -6.03
N ARG A 149 -12.42 20.85 -6.22
CA ARG A 149 -13.86 20.84 -6.52
C ARG A 149 -14.74 21.28 -5.35
N ARG A 150 -14.32 21.03 -4.10
CA ARG A 150 -15.14 21.32 -2.91
C ARG A 150 -14.88 22.69 -2.29
N GLU A 151 -13.61 23.09 -2.21
CA GLU A 151 -13.17 24.32 -1.53
C GLU A 151 -12.85 25.45 -2.52
N GLY A 152 -12.71 25.13 -3.82
CA GLY A 152 -12.43 26.10 -4.87
C GLY A 152 -10.99 26.62 -4.89
N LEU A 153 -10.70 27.56 -5.78
CA LEU A 153 -9.36 28.14 -5.99
C LEU A 153 -9.01 29.27 -5.00
N ARG A 154 -10.02 29.89 -4.38
CA ARG A 154 -9.80 31.06 -3.51
C ARG A 154 -9.05 30.69 -2.22
N ASP A 155 -9.33 29.53 -1.65
CA ASP A 155 -8.69 29.04 -0.42
C ASP A 155 -7.31 28.38 -0.68
N LEU A 156 -6.88 28.27 -1.95
CA LEU A 156 -5.65 27.59 -2.35
C LEU A 156 -4.39 28.37 -1.95
N LYS A 157 -4.40 29.71 -2.06
CA LYS A 157 -3.22 30.57 -1.80
C LYS A 157 -2.67 30.46 -0.38
N GLY A 158 -3.49 30.04 0.59
CA GLY A 158 -3.08 29.82 1.98
C GLY A 158 -2.96 28.36 2.40
N ASN A 159 -3.58 27.43 1.67
CA ASN A 159 -3.77 26.03 2.09
C ASN A 159 -3.26 25.02 1.04
N PHE A 160 -2.39 25.44 0.11
CA PHE A 160 -1.94 24.62 -1.02
C PHE A 160 -1.53 23.19 -0.63
N LEU A 161 -0.68 23.03 0.38
CA LEU A 161 -0.24 21.71 0.85
C LEU A 161 -1.40 20.87 1.43
N TYR A 162 -2.39 21.51 2.06
CA TYR A 162 -3.54 20.82 2.63
C TYR A 162 -4.51 20.32 1.57
N TYR A 163 -4.51 20.93 0.38
CA TYR A 163 -5.28 20.38 -0.74
C TYR A 163 -4.74 19.01 -1.18
N PHE A 164 -3.44 18.75 -1.06
CA PHE A 164 -2.86 17.44 -1.39
C PHE A 164 -2.99 16.44 -0.25
N VAL A 165 -2.76 16.86 1.00
CA VAL A 165 -2.59 15.93 2.12
C VAL A 165 -3.85 15.77 2.96
N GLY A 166 -4.76 16.75 2.93
CA GLY A 166 -5.87 16.83 3.87
C GLY A 166 -7.26 16.73 3.26
N LYS A 167 -8.25 16.79 4.13
CA LYS A 167 -9.66 17.05 3.84
C LYS A 167 -10.19 18.01 4.88
N ARG A 168 -11.11 18.89 4.49
CA ARG A 168 -11.78 19.79 5.42
C ARG A 168 -13.01 19.11 6.01
N VAL A 169 -13.12 19.10 7.34
CA VAL A 169 -14.25 18.51 8.09
C VAL A 169 -14.71 19.47 9.18
N LYS A 170 -15.93 19.29 9.70
CA LYS A 170 -16.39 20.08 10.85
C LYS A 170 -15.55 19.75 12.08
N ALA A 171 -15.24 20.77 12.89
CA ALA A 171 -14.40 20.61 14.07
C ALA A 171 -15.04 19.71 15.15
N ASN A 172 -16.38 19.66 15.20
CA ASN A 172 -17.13 18.79 16.10
C ASN A 172 -17.29 17.33 15.63
N SER A 173 -16.96 17.01 14.38
CA SER A 173 -17.21 15.70 13.78
C SER A 173 -15.96 15.14 13.09
N ILE A 174 -14.82 15.19 13.78
CA ILE A 174 -13.55 14.67 13.26
C ILE A 174 -13.61 13.14 13.19
N PRO A 175 -13.44 12.53 12.00
CA PRO A 175 -13.48 11.08 11.86
C PRO A 175 -12.31 10.41 12.59
N GLU A 176 -12.51 9.17 13.02
CA GLU A 176 -11.45 8.34 13.61
C GLU A 176 -10.26 8.16 12.64
N PHE A 177 -9.06 7.96 13.20
CA PHE A 177 -7.80 7.77 12.46
C PHE A 177 -7.43 8.90 11.50
N HIS A 178 -7.80 10.13 11.86
CA HIS A 178 -7.35 11.35 11.20
C HIS A 178 -6.57 12.21 12.17
N SER A 179 -5.48 12.77 11.68
CA SER A 179 -4.70 13.75 12.42
C SER A 179 -5.09 15.17 11.99
N VAL A 180 -5.11 16.10 12.92
CA VAL A 180 -5.50 17.49 12.64
C VAL A 180 -4.30 18.26 12.10
N LEU A 181 -4.55 19.08 11.08
CA LEU A 181 -3.56 19.99 10.49
C LEU A 181 -3.74 21.43 10.99
N GLU A 182 -4.84 21.69 11.69
CA GLU A 182 -5.18 22.98 12.28
C GLU A 182 -5.62 22.77 13.73
N PHE A 183 -5.06 23.55 14.65
CA PHE A 183 -5.52 23.59 16.03
C PHE A 183 -5.57 25.03 16.54
N VAL A 184 -6.28 25.25 17.64
CA VAL A 184 -6.38 26.57 18.28
C VAL A 184 -5.41 26.61 19.44
N ASP A 185 -4.51 27.60 19.44
CA ASP A 185 -3.59 27.82 20.54
C ASP A 185 -4.28 28.44 21.76
N ASP A 186 -3.58 28.55 22.88
CA ASP A 186 -4.14 29.10 24.12
C ASP A 186 -4.49 30.60 24.02
N SER A 187 -4.10 31.27 22.94
CA SER A 187 -4.46 32.67 22.61
C SER A 187 -5.68 32.80 21.70
N GLY A 188 -6.31 31.68 21.31
CA GLY A 188 -7.46 31.68 20.42
C GLY A 188 -7.11 31.79 18.94
N LYS A 189 -5.83 31.68 18.57
CA LYS A 189 -5.38 31.79 17.18
C LYS A 189 -5.32 30.41 16.52
N ILE A 190 -5.77 30.35 15.27
CA ILE A 190 -5.67 29.14 14.45
C ILE A 190 -4.21 28.95 14.02
N VAL A 191 -3.59 27.87 14.51
CA VAL A 191 -2.24 27.46 14.16
C VAL A 191 -2.30 26.30 13.17
N ARG A 192 -1.52 26.43 12.11
CA ARG A 192 -1.40 25.49 11.01
C ARG A 192 -0.11 24.70 11.11
N VAL A 193 -0.21 23.38 11.09
CA VAL A 193 0.95 22.47 11.18
C VAL A 193 1.17 21.72 9.88
N ARG A 194 2.43 21.42 9.59
CA ARG A 194 2.84 20.62 8.42
C ARG A 194 2.73 19.13 8.67
N ARG A 195 2.84 18.70 9.93
CA ARG A 195 2.71 17.31 10.36
C ARG A 195 1.43 17.19 11.18
N GLY A 196 0.59 16.23 10.82
CA GLY A 196 -0.68 16.00 11.53
C GLY A 196 -0.43 15.69 13.00
N ILE A 197 -1.22 16.33 13.87
CA ILE A 197 -1.26 16.06 15.30
C ILE A 197 -2.36 15.04 15.56
N GLU A 198 -2.05 13.97 16.29
CA GLU A 198 -3.06 12.98 16.67
C GLU A 198 -4.13 13.62 17.56
N VAL A 199 -5.39 13.26 17.31
CA VAL A 199 -6.52 13.76 18.09
C VAL A 199 -6.57 13.02 19.41
N ASP A 200 -5.83 13.51 20.39
CA ASP A 200 -5.98 13.08 21.77
C ASP A 200 -7.20 13.77 22.44
N GLU A 201 -7.53 13.34 23.66
CA GLU A 201 -8.66 13.89 24.42
C GLU A 201 -8.51 15.41 24.68
N LYS A 202 -7.28 15.92 24.80
CA LYS A 202 -7.01 17.33 25.06
C LYS A 202 -7.25 18.17 23.81
N VAL A 203 -6.72 17.75 22.67
CA VAL A 203 -6.88 18.37 21.36
C VAL A 203 -8.36 18.36 20.97
N ARG A 204 -9.06 17.24 21.19
CA ARG A 204 -10.50 17.14 20.95
C ARG A 204 -11.28 18.16 21.77
N LYS A 205 -11.00 18.28 23.08
CA LYS A 205 -11.65 19.28 23.95
C LYS A 205 -11.39 20.71 23.50
N LYS A 206 -10.15 21.04 23.13
CA LYS A 206 -9.80 22.38 22.62
C LYS A 206 -10.54 22.72 21.32
N LEU A 207 -10.60 21.78 20.39
CA LEU A 207 -11.31 21.96 19.12
C LEU A 207 -12.82 22.10 19.31
N MET A 208 -13.40 21.33 20.23
CA MET A 208 -14.83 21.41 20.55
C MET A 208 -15.17 22.74 21.22
N LYS A 209 -14.36 23.20 22.18
CA LYS A 209 -14.52 24.52 22.81
C LYS A 209 -14.44 25.64 21.76
N ALA A 210 -13.45 25.60 20.87
CA ALA A 210 -13.32 26.59 19.80
C ALA A 210 -14.49 26.55 18.79
N TYR A 211 -15.10 25.38 18.58
CA TYR A 211 -16.30 25.24 17.78
C TYR A 211 -17.51 25.89 18.46
N ASP A 212 -17.72 25.61 19.75
CA ASP A 212 -18.82 26.15 20.55
C ASP A 212 -18.72 27.68 20.70
N GLU A 213 -17.51 28.21 20.80
CA GLU A 213 -17.22 29.66 20.84
C GLU A 213 -17.32 30.33 19.44
N GLY A 214 -17.60 29.56 18.38
CA GLY A 214 -17.73 30.09 17.01
C GLY A 214 -16.41 30.52 16.36
N ILE A 215 -15.26 30.17 16.97
CA ILE A 215 -13.92 30.51 16.48
C ILE A 215 -13.59 29.70 15.23
N ILE A 216 -14.02 28.44 15.17
CA ILE A 216 -13.73 27.54 14.04
C ILE A 216 -14.93 26.63 13.71
N ASP A 217 -15.44 26.68 12.48
CA ASP A 217 -16.48 25.74 12.02
C ASP A 217 -15.84 24.46 11.45
N ARG A 218 -14.77 24.62 10.65
CA ARG A 218 -14.11 23.51 9.95
C ARG A 218 -12.60 23.55 10.11
N VAL A 219 -12.02 22.36 10.19
CA VAL A 219 -10.58 22.12 10.31
C VAL A 219 -10.08 21.22 9.19
N TRP A 220 -8.85 21.46 8.77
CA TRP A 220 -8.12 20.53 7.93
C TRP A 220 -7.66 19.30 8.73
N VAL A 221 -7.94 18.12 8.22
CA VAL A 221 -7.48 16.84 8.78
C VAL A 221 -6.81 16.00 7.70
N THR A 222 -5.80 15.22 8.05
CA THR A 222 -5.15 14.26 7.14
C THR A 222 -5.53 12.82 7.53
N PRO A 223 -5.95 11.98 6.56
CA PRO A 223 -6.13 10.55 6.82
C PRO A 223 -4.77 9.87 6.98
N ASN A 224 -4.61 9.05 8.02
CA ASN A 224 -3.38 8.27 8.23
C ASN A 224 -3.33 7.08 7.26
N LEU A 225 -3.12 7.24 5.96
CA LEU A 225 -3.34 6.12 5.02
C LEU A 225 -2.37 4.95 5.22
N PRO A 226 -2.87 3.70 5.23
CA PRO A 226 -2.01 2.54 5.34
C PRO A 226 -1.26 2.28 4.03
N PHE A 227 0.04 1.99 4.11
CA PHE A 227 0.82 1.68 2.91
C PHE A 227 0.36 0.37 2.24
N LEU A 228 -0.28 -0.52 3.00
CA LEU A 228 -0.91 -1.74 2.51
C LEU A 228 -1.95 -1.54 1.39
N LEU A 229 -2.60 -0.38 1.34
CA LEU A 229 -3.46 0.01 0.20
C LEU A 229 -2.65 0.08 -1.10
N PHE A 230 -1.48 0.73 -1.04
CA PHE A 230 -0.60 0.85 -2.19
C PHE A 230 0.07 -0.48 -2.53
N ILE A 231 0.40 -1.32 -1.53
CA ILE A 231 0.86 -2.70 -1.74
C ILE A 231 -0.16 -3.50 -2.54
N THR A 232 -1.44 -3.38 -2.20
CA THR A 232 -2.51 -4.08 -2.91
C THR A 232 -2.65 -3.59 -4.35
N ALA A 233 -2.59 -2.27 -4.57
CA ALA A 233 -2.59 -1.70 -5.92
C ALA A 233 -1.35 -2.10 -6.73
N GLY A 234 -0.17 -2.08 -6.10
CA GLY A 234 1.09 -2.52 -6.69
C GLY A 234 1.07 -3.99 -7.09
N PHE A 235 0.42 -4.86 -6.29
CA PHE A 235 0.20 -6.27 -6.63
C PHE A 235 -0.62 -6.42 -7.91
N ILE A 236 -1.75 -5.71 -8.02
CA ILE A 236 -2.60 -5.74 -9.22
C ILE A 236 -1.80 -5.30 -10.45
N ILE A 237 -1.06 -4.19 -10.32
CA ILE A 237 -0.25 -3.65 -11.41
C ILE A 237 0.85 -4.63 -11.81
N SER A 238 1.56 -5.24 -10.85
CA SER A 238 2.61 -6.22 -11.17
C SER A 238 2.04 -7.46 -11.87
N VAL A 239 0.85 -7.91 -11.48
CA VAL A 239 0.21 -9.05 -12.14
C VAL A 239 -0.25 -8.68 -13.55
N VAL A 240 -0.91 -7.53 -13.72
CA VAL A 240 -1.57 -7.18 -14.99
C VAL A 240 -0.61 -6.51 -15.98
N ILE A 241 0.13 -5.51 -15.52
CA ILE A 241 0.98 -4.65 -16.35
C ILE A 241 2.43 -5.14 -16.33
N GLY A 242 2.95 -5.46 -15.15
CA GLY A 242 4.35 -5.80 -14.96
C GLY A 242 5.08 -4.78 -14.08
N ASP A 243 6.39 -4.63 -14.29
CA ASP A 243 7.22 -3.70 -13.53
C ASP A 243 7.28 -2.32 -14.23
N ILE A 244 6.65 -1.31 -13.61
CA ILE A 244 6.63 0.06 -14.14
C ILE A 244 8.01 0.71 -14.02
N LEU A 245 8.74 0.44 -12.93
CA LEU A 245 10.07 0.99 -12.73
C LEU A 245 11.01 0.51 -13.84
N TYR A 246 10.98 -0.78 -14.13
CA TYR A 246 11.76 -1.35 -15.24
C TYR A 246 11.38 -0.71 -16.57
N LEU A 247 10.09 -0.53 -16.85
CA LEU A 247 9.63 0.13 -18.07
C LEU A 247 10.21 1.55 -18.20
N ILE A 248 10.10 2.36 -17.14
CA ILE A 248 10.64 3.73 -17.14
C ILE A 248 12.14 3.72 -17.38
N LEU A 249 12.89 2.85 -16.67
CA LEU A 249 14.34 2.74 -16.84
C LEU A 249 14.72 2.31 -18.26
N SER A 250 14.00 1.35 -18.84
CA SER A 250 14.25 0.90 -20.21
C SER A 250 14.03 2.01 -21.24
N LEU A 251 13.05 2.90 -21.02
CA LEU A 251 12.79 4.04 -21.91
C LEU A 251 13.81 5.17 -21.77
N ILE A 252 14.47 5.29 -20.60
CA ILE A 252 15.49 6.32 -20.36
C ILE A 252 16.88 5.87 -20.85
N LEU A 253 17.15 4.56 -20.77
CA LEU A 253 18.44 3.97 -21.14
C LEU A 253 18.54 3.59 -22.63
N HIS A 254 17.43 3.69 -23.38
CA HIS A 254 17.37 3.61 -24.83
C HIS A 254 17.34 5.00 -25.46
#